data_AF-A0AAE8ZNS8-F1
#
_entry.id   AF-A0AAE8ZNS8-F1
#
_cell.length_a   1.000
_cell.length_b   1.000
_cell.length_c   1.000
_cell.angle_alpha   90.00
_cell.angle_beta   90.00
_cell.angle_gamma   90.00
#
_symmetry.space_group_name_H-M   'P 1'
#
loop_
_entity.id
_entity.type
_entity.pdbx_description
1 polymer ?
#
loop_
_entity_poly.entity_id
_entity_poly.type
_entity_poly.pdbx_seq_one_letter_code
_entity_poly.pdbx_strand_id
1 'polypeptide(L)'
;MNYFFIPPRFMKHLPASLENENEWTYKHREHLSELMSHIIHEICHSLGAFHSANGIMKRHYVLLPEEDSRLKKIDFLKIIDKKTQAIICESMSIISTLKPQRNLRYVDGVISFFTDQSVAAVFFLKESKYMDEHYQEFTYLDAIKSKKYTAPNGWDGFVVVHFCGHISYYSKTDVMTTGQCTKIIQF
;
A
#
# COMPACT_ATOMS: atom_id res chain seq x y z
N MET A 1 2.06 15.22 10.01
CA MET A 1 1.51 15.74 8.75
C MET A 1 2.26 15.02 7.62
N ASN A 2 1.57 14.22 6.81
CA ASN A 2 2.20 13.61 5.63
C ASN A 2 2.31 14.71 4.58
N TYR A 3 3.54 15.11 4.24
CA TYR A 3 3.77 16.06 3.16
C TYR A 3 3.96 15.29 1.86
N PHE A 4 3.08 15.52 0.89
CA PHE A 4 3.23 15.02 -0.46
C PHE A 4 4.30 15.86 -1.17
N PHE A 5 5.54 15.38 -1.18
CA PHE A 5 6.57 16.02 -2.00
C PHE A 5 6.27 15.73 -3.46
N ILE A 6 6.01 16.77 -4.25
CA ILE A 6 5.87 16.67 -5.69
C ILE A 6 7.19 17.15 -6.31
N PRO A 7 7.98 16.25 -6.92
CA PRO A 7 9.19 16.64 -7.64
C PRO A 7 8.89 17.76 -8.65
N PRO A 8 9.68 18.86 -8.70
CA PRO A 8 9.44 19.98 -9.62
C PRO A 8 9.37 19.56 -11.10
N ARG A 9 10.04 18.46 -11.48
CA ARG A 9 9.96 17.90 -12.82
C ARG A 9 8.53 17.53 -13.24
N PHE A 10 7.69 17.06 -12.32
CA PHE A 10 6.30 16.69 -12.60
C PHE A 10 5.40 17.90 -12.81
N MET A 11 5.81 19.06 -12.28
CA MET A 11 5.10 20.34 -12.45
C MET A 11 5.52 21.08 -13.73
N LYS A 12 6.62 20.65 -14.36
CA LYS A 12 7.12 21.24 -15.59
C LYS A 12 6.17 20.89 -16.73
N HIS A 13 5.84 21.84 -17.60
CA HIS A 13 4.99 21.59 -18.77
C HIS A 13 3.60 21.02 -18.45
N LEU A 14 3.05 21.27 -17.26
CA LEU A 14 1.63 20.97 -17.03
C LEU A 14 0.75 21.82 -17.96
N PRO A 15 -0.39 21.29 -18.44
CA PRO A 15 -1.33 22.10 -19.20
C PRO A 15 -1.88 23.24 -18.34
N ALA A 16 -2.13 24.40 -18.95
CA ALA A 16 -2.69 25.56 -18.24
C ALA A 16 -4.13 25.34 -17.77
N SER A 17 -4.88 24.43 -18.41
CA SER A 17 -6.25 24.07 -18.05
C SER A 17 -6.49 22.58 -18.30
N LEU A 18 -7.38 21.99 -17.49
CA LEU A 18 -7.89 20.63 -17.72
C LEU A 18 -8.95 20.58 -18.84
N GLU A 19 -9.57 21.71 -19.16
CA GLU A 19 -10.72 21.80 -20.06
C GLU A 19 -10.32 21.77 -21.55
N ASN A 20 -9.09 22.15 -21.88
CA ASN A 20 -8.59 22.22 -23.27
C ASN A 20 -7.75 21.01 -23.68
N GLU A 21 -8.15 19.79 -23.28
CA GLU A 21 -7.40 18.55 -23.51
C GLU A 21 -7.00 18.31 -24.99
N ASN A 22 -7.76 18.85 -25.94
CA ASN A 22 -7.46 18.73 -27.37
C ASN A 22 -6.22 19.52 -27.81
N GLU A 23 -5.82 20.54 -27.07
CA GLU A 23 -4.66 21.40 -27.37
C GLU A 23 -3.37 20.88 -26.73
N TRP A 24 -3.45 19.79 -25.97
CA TRP A 24 -2.31 19.29 -25.21
C TRP A 24 -1.30 18.62 -26.11
N THR A 25 -0.05 19.05 -25.97
CA THR A 25 1.11 18.37 -26.52
C THR A 25 1.32 17.03 -25.81
N TYR A 26 2.08 16.13 -26.44
CA TYR A 26 2.53 14.89 -25.80
C TYR A 26 3.22 15.15 -24.46
N LYS A 27 4.08 16.18 -24.37
CA LYS A 27 4.76 16.55 -23.11
C LYS A 27 3.78 16.93 -22.01
N HIS A 28 2.70 17.66 -22.33
CA HIS A 28 1.68 17.99 -21.33
C HIS A 28 1.03 16.71 -20.76
N ARG A 29 0.74 15.72 -21.62
CA ARG A 29 0.15 14.43 -21.21
C ARG A 29 1.11 13.62 -20.36
N GLU A 30 2.37 13.51 -20.77
CA GLU A 30 3.41 12.78 -20.05
C GLU A 30 3.60 13.36 -18.63
N HIS A 31 3.81 14.66 -18.51
CA HIS A 31 4.03 15.31 -17.21
C HIS A 31 2.78 15.24 -16.31
N LEU A 32 1.58 15.41 -16.87
CA LEU A 32 0.34 15.25 -16.10
C LEU A 32 0.15 13.79 -15.65
N SER A 33 0.45 12.83 -16.52
CA SER A 33 0.43 11.39 -16.21
C SER A 33 1.39 11.06 -15.07
N GLU A 34 2.62 11.56 -15.12
CA GLU A 34 3.59 11.39 -14.03
C GLU A 34 3.09 12.03 -12.73
N LEU A 35 2.61 13.28 -12.78
CA LEU A 35 2.08 13.97 -11.60
C LEU A 35 0.91 13.22 -10.96
N MET A 36 -0.09 12.86 -11.76
CA MET A 36 -1.25 12.12 -11.27
C MET A 36 -0.83 10.75 -10.71
N SER A 37 0.11 10.06 -11.38
CA SER A 37 0.58 8.76 -10.91
C SER A 37 1.24 8.87 -9.55
N HIS A 38 2.06 9.92 -9.36
CA HIS A 38 2.76 10.22 -8.13
C HIS A 38 1.78 10.57 -7.01
N ILE A 39 0.79 11.42 -7.28
CA ILE A 39 -0.24 11.78 -6.28
C ILE A 39 -0.99 10.52 -5.82
N ILE A 40 -1.44 9.67 -6.75
CA ILE A 40 -2.17 8.44 -6.39
C ILE A 40 -1.26 7.48 -5.63
N HIS A 41 -0.01 7.31 -6.07
CA HIS A 41 0.99 6.48 -5.42
C HIS A 41 1.20 6.88 -3.95
N GLU A 42 1.37 8.17 -3.71
CA GLU A 42 1.58 8.67 -2.36
C GLU A 42 0.30 8.63 -1.50
N ILE A 43 -0.88 8.84 -2.10
CA ILE A 43 -2.16 8.61 -1.40
C ILE A 43 -2.26 7.15 -0.95
N CYS A 44 -1.92 6.21 -1.83
CA CYS A 44 -1.89 4.78 -1.49
C CYS A 44 -0.90 4.51 -0.34
N HIS A 45 0.32 5.09 -0.38
CA HIS A 45 1.25 5.02 0.75
C HIS A 45 0.69 5.60 2.04
N SER A 46 0.00 6.73 1.95
CA SER A 46 -0.68 7.34 3.10
C SER A 46 -1.73 6.42 3.69
N LEU A 47 -2.42 5.64 2.85
CA LEU A 47 -3.40 4.61 3.22
C LEU A 47 -2.77 3.25 3.58
N GLY A 48 -1.43 3.19 3.72
CA GLY A 48 -0.70 2.02 4.21
C GLY A 48 -0.26 1.02 3.15
N ALA A 49 -0.39 1.35 1.86
CA ALA A 49 0.20 0.55 0.79
C ALA A 49 1.74 0.67 0.78
N PHE A 50 2.39 -0.33 0.20
CA PHE A 50 3.84 -0.44 0.02
C PHE A 50 4.16 -0.62 -1.46
N HIS A 51 5.45 -0.57 -1.82
CA HIS A 51 5.83 -0.73 -3.22
C HIS A 51 5.48 -2.13 -3.75
N SER A 52 4.97 -2.17 -4.98
CA SER A 52 4.58 -3.38 -5.68
C SER A 52 5.38 -3.58 -6.97
N ALA A 53 5.48 -4.83 -7.39
CA ALA A 53 5.98 -5.16 -8.72
C ALA A 53 4.98 -4.77 -9.82
N ASN A 54 3.70 -4.55 -9.48
CA ASN A 54 2.59 -4.31 -10.39
C ASN A 54 1.76 -3.07 -10.00
N GLY A 55 1.02 -2.52 -10.97
CA GLY A 55 0.11 -1.39 -10.72
C GLY A 55 0.78 -0.08 -10.30
N ILE A 56 -0.04 0.83 -9.78
CA ILE A 56 0.32 2.21 -9.41
C ILE A 56 1.40 2.27 -8.33
N MET A 57 1.56 1.21 -7.53
CA MET A 57 2.58 1.11 -6.48
C MET A 57 3.97 0.70 -7.00
N LYS A 58 4.17 0.61 -8.32
CA LYS A 58 5.51 0.60 -8.93
C LYS A 58 6.22 1.92 -8.63
N ARG A 59 7.56 1.90 -8.58
CA ARG A 59 8.38 3.11 -8.44
C ARG A 59 8.17 4.14 -9.56
N HIS A 60 7.76 3.68 -10.73
CA HIS A 60 7.40 4.52 -11.85
C HIS A 60 6.20 3.90 -12.56
N TYR A 61 5.16 4.70 -12.77
CA TYR A 61 3.94 4.27 -13.42
C TYR A 61 3.46 5.37 -14.37
N VAL A 62 3.29 5.04 -15.64
CA VAL A 62 2.75 5.97 -16.64
C VAL A 62 1.25 5.69 -16.76
N LEU A 63 0.42 6.64 -16.31
CA LEU A 63 -1.05 6.55 -16.37
C LEU A 63 -1.60 6.68 -17.79
N LEU A 64 -0.95 7.50 -18.63
CA LEU A 64 -1.32 7.75 -20.02
C LEU A 64 -0.17 7.27 -20.93
N PRO A 65 -0.04 5.96 -21.21
CA PRO A 65 1.10 5.42 -21.93
C PRO A 65 1.05 5.67 -23.45
N GLU A 66 -0.13 6.00 -24.01
CA GLU A 66 -0.32 6.25 -25.44
C GLU A 66 -0.43 7.75 -25.74
N GLU A 67 0.05 8.19 -26.90
CA GLU A 67 0.09 9.61 -27.28
C GLU A 67 -1.30 10.27 -27.33
N ASP A 68 -2.34 9.49 -27.62
CA ASP A 68 -3.74 9.92 -27.74
C ASP A 68 -4.60 9.55 -26.53
N SER A 69 -3.99 9.00 -25.47
CA SER A 69 -4.66 8.69 -24.21
C SER A 69 -5.31 9.95 -23.61
N ARG A 70 -6.55 9.77 -23.14
CA ARG A 70 -7.38 10.86 -22.58
C ARG A 70 -7.65 10.63 -21.11
N LEU A 71 -7.66 11.71 -20.32
CA LEU A 71 -7.92 11.66 -18.87
C LEU A 71 -9.22 10.95 -18.54
N LYS A 72 -10.30 11.26 -19.26
CA LYS A 72 -11.63 10.67 -19.05
C LYS A 72 -11.68 9.15 -19.26
N LYS A 73 -10.65 8.56 -19.88
CA LYS A 73 -10.54 7.12 -20.14
C LYS A 73 -9.71 6.38 -19.09
N ILE A 74 -9.15 7.08 -18.09
CA ILE A 74 -8.42 6.43 -17.00
C ILE A 74 -9.40 5.62 -16.17
N ASP A 75 -9.22 4.31 -16.18
CA ASP A 75 -9.93 3.39 -15.29
C ASP A 75 -9.09 3.16 -14.04
N PHE A 76 -9.37 3.91 -12.98
CA PHE A 76 -8.62 3.86 -11.72
C PHE A 76 -8.65 2.46 -11.07
N LEU A 77 -9.69 1.65 -11.33
CA LEU A 77 -9.76 0.29 -10.79
C LEU A 77 -8.78 -0.66 -11.46
N LYS A 78 -8.34 -0.37 -12.70
CA LYS A 78 -7.37 -1.20 -13.42
C LYS A 78 -5.92 -0.88 -13.10
N ILE A 79 -5.64 0.32 -12.58
CA ILE A 79 -4.27 0.74 -12.26
C ILE A 79 -3.84 0.34 -10.85
N ILE A 80 -4.80 0.20 -9.92
CA ILE A 80 -4.53 -0.24 -8.54
C ILE A 80 -4.56 -1.76 -8.53
N ASP A 81 -3.45 -2.40 -8.17
CA ASP A 81 -3.41 -3.85 -8.08
C ASP A 81 -4.25 -4.36 -6.90
N LYS A 82 -4.70 -5.62 -6.99
CA LYS A 82 -5.62 -6.22 -6.00
C LYS A 82 -5.09 -6.12 -4.56
N LYS A 83 -3.77 -6.26 -4.33
CA LYS A 83 -3.19 -6.25 -2.99
C LYS A 83 -3.28 -4.85 -2.39
N THR A 84 -2.93 -3.85 -3.19
CA THR A 84 -3.05 -2.43 -2.83
C THR A 84 -4.52 -2.07 -2.58
N GLN A 85 -5.44 -2.54 -3.42
CA GLN A 85 -6.87 -2.31 -3.26
C GLN A 85 -7.39 -2.86 -1.94
N ALA A 86 -7.06 -4.11 -1.59
CA ALA A 86 -7.47 -4.71 -0.33
C ALA A 86 -6.98 -3.87 0.87
N ILE A 87 -5.71 -3.46 0.87
CA ILE A 87 -5.15 -2.63 1.95
C ILE A 87 -5.90 -1.31 2.07
N ILE A 88 -6.14 -0.61 0.95
CA ILE A 88 -6.83 0.69 0.93
C ILE A 88 -8.27 0.56 1.41
N CYS A 89 -9.00 -0.43 0.92
CA CYS A 89 -10.40 -0.67 1.32
C CYS A 89 -10.50 -0.88 2.83
N GLU A 90 -9.61 -1.68 3.40
CA GLU A 90 -9.62 -1.92 4.84
C GLU A 90 -9.16 -0.70 5.64
N SER A 91 -8.15 0.04 5.18
CA SER A 91 -7.73 1.31 5.80
C SER A 91 -8.85 2.34 5.87
N MET A 92 -9.79 2.33 4.92
CA MET A 92 -10.98 3.20 4.92
C MET A 92 -12.17 2.63 5.71
N SER A 93 -12.10 1.36 6.12
CA SER A 93 -13.12 0.66 6.91
C SER A 93 -13.02 1.10 8.37
N ILE A 94 -13.55 2.30 8.68
CA ILE A 94 -13.59 2.86 10.03
C ILE A 94 -14.71 2.17 10.82
N ILE A 95 -14.51 0.91 11.19
CA ILE A 95 -15.49 0.14 11.97
C ILE A 95 -15.24 0.28 13.48
N SER A 96 -14.02 0.59 13.93
CA SER A 96 -13.78 0.73 15.37
C SER A 96 -12.66 1.72 15.73
N THR A 97 -12.88 2.51 16.77
CA THR A 97 -11.88 3.36 17.44
C THR A 97 -10.98 2.57 18.41
N LEU A 98 -11.25 1.28 18.63
CA LEU A 98 -10.51 0.44 19.57
C LEU A 98 -9.27 -0.15 18.88
N LYS A 99 -8.11 0.17 19.43
CA LYS A 99 -6.83 -0.38 19.00
C LYS A 99 -6.80 -1.90 19.25
N PRO A 100 -6.51 -2.73 18.23
CA PRO A 100 -6.40 -4.18 18.41
C PRO A 100 -5.38 -4.53 19.48
N GLN A 101 -5.77 -5.40 20.40
CA GLN A 101 -4.80 -6.13 21.23
C GLN A 101 -4.08 -7.13 20.33
N ARG A 102 -2.77 -7.24 20.53
CA ARG A 102 -1.93 -8.07 19.67
C ARG A 102 -0.71 -8.57 20.41
N ASN A 103 -0.31 -9.79 20.10
CA ASN A 103 0.91 -10.41 20.62
C ASN A 103 1.65 -11.07 19.46
N LEU A 104 2.96 -10.87 19.42
CA LEU A 104 3.83 -11.42 18.39
C LEU A 104 5.02 -12.10 19.05
N ARG A 105 5.26 -13.35 18.66
CA ARG A 105 6.39 -14.15 19.12
C ARG A 105 7.17 -14.71 17.94
N TYR A 106 8.49 -14.66 18.01
CA TYR A 106 9.38 -15.26 17.01
C TYR A 106 10.25 -16.34 17.65
N VAL A 107 10.17 -17.56 17.13
CA VAL A 107 10.97 -18.71 17.58
C VAL A 107 11.35 -19.51 16.35
N ASP A 108 12.64 -19.80 16.19
CA ASP A 108 13.18 -20.68 15.14
C ASP A 108 12.64 -20.41 13.72
N GLY A 109 12.60 -19.14 13.33
CA GLY A 109 12.12 -18.74 11.99
C GLY A 109 10.60 -18.64 11.87
N VAL A 110 9.84 -18.89 12.93
CA VAL A 110 8.37 -18.86 12.91
C VAL A 110 7.84 -17.67 13.70
N ILE A 111 7.03 -16.84 13.05
CA ILE A 111 6.25 -15.76 13.66
C ILE A 111 4.89 -16.33 14.07
N SER A 112 4.57 -16.26 15.36
CA SER A 112 3.23 -16.53 15.89
C SER A 112 2.57 -15.20 16.20
N PHE A 113 1.49 -14.87 15.50
CA PHE A 113 0.73 -13.64 15.67
C PHE A 113 -0.65 -13.95 16.26
N PHE A 114 -1.04 -13.16 17.26
CA PHE A 114 -2.34 -13.24 17.94
C PHE A 114 -2.96 -11.85 17.98
N THR A 115 -4.27 -11.76 17.78
CA THR A 115 -5.03 -10.52 17.94
C THR A 115 -6.48 -10.80 18.35
N ASP A 116 -7.11 -9.82 19.00
CA ASP A 116 -8.54 -9.84 19.34
C ASP A 116 -9.45 -9.39 18.19
N GLN A 117 -8.90 -8.79 17.13
CA GLN A 117 -9.61 -8.30 15.95
C GLN A 117 -9.41 -9.18 14.71
N SER A 118 -10.33 -9.12 13.76
CA SER A 118 -10.26 -9.87 12.51
C SER A 118 -9.15 -9.33 11.59
N VAL A 119 -8.30 -10.23 11.09
CA VAL A 119 -7.23 -9.91 10.14
C VAL A 119 -7.75 -10.03 8.71
N ALA A 120 -7.53 -8.99 7.90
CA ALA A 120 -7.90 -8.95 6.48
C ALA A 120 -6.74 -9.35 5.56
N ALA A 121 -5.50 -8.97 5.90
CA ALA A 121 -4.33 -9.40 5.15
C ALA A 121 -3.07 -9.48 6.02
N VAL A 122 -2.16 -10.37 5.64
CA VAL A 122 -0.81 -10.47 6.21
C VAL A 122 0.20 -10.61 5.08
N PHE A 123 1.31 -9.90 5.19
CA PHE A 123 2.38 -9.98 4.22
C PHE A 123 3.76 -9.64 4.80
N PHE A 124 4.78 -10.05 4.06
CA PHE A 124 6.18 -9.71 4.34
C PHE A 124 6.70 -8.68 3.35
N LEU A 125 7.65 -7.89 3.83
CA LEU A 125 8.36 -6.89 3.05
C LEU A 125 9.85 -7.21 2.96
N LYS A 126 10.44 -6.76 1.86
CA LYS A 126 11.89 -6.65 1.66
C LYS A 126 12.20 -5.34 0.96
N GLU A 127 13.05 -4.51 1.56
CA GLU A 127 13.42 -3.18 1.07
C GLU A 127 12.19 -2.31 0.76
N SER A 128 11.18 -2.36 1.65
CA SER A 128 9.89 -1.66 1.49
C SER A 128 9.04 -2.10 0.29
N LYS A 129 9.29 -3.28 -0.29
CA LYS A 129 8.48 -3.90 -1.36
C LYS A 129 7.77 -5.16 -0.85
N TYR A 130 6.60 -5.45 -1.40
CA TYR A 130 5.90 -6.71 -1.14
C TYR A 130 6.76 -7.91 -1.55
N MET A 131 6.83 -8.92 -0.67
CA MET A 131 7.25 -10.26 -1.05
C MET A 131 6.03 -11.01 -1.55
N ASP A 132 5.80 -10.99 -2.86
CA ASP A 132 4.51 -11.36 -3.47
C ASP A 132 4.02 -12.77 -3.12
N GLU A 133 4.92 -13.73 -2.99
CA GLU A 133 4.65 -15.14 -2.64
C GLU A 133 4.20 -15.32 -1.18
N HIS A 134 4.39 -14.30 -0.35
CA HIS A 134 4.06 -14.31 1.07
C HIS A 134 2.94 -13.36 1.44
N TYR A 135 2.12 -12.94 0.46
CA TYR A 135 0.90 -12.18 0.68
C TYR A 135 -0.29 -13.14 0.90
N GLN A 136 -1.01 -12.96 1.99
CA GLN A 136 -2.22 -13.71 2.31
C GLN A 136 -3.36 -12.74 2.61
N GLU A 137 -4.47 -12.93 1.91
CA GLU A 137 -5.72 -12.20 2.08
C GLU A 137 -6.74 -13.15 2.73
N PHE A 138 -7.59 -12.61 3.58
CA PHE A 138 -8.62 -13.34 4.30
C PHE A 138 -9.97 -12.71 4.03
N THR A 139 -11.03 -13.51 4.09
CA THR A 139 -12.40 -12.98 4.13
C THR A 139 -12.81 -12.72 5.58
N TYR A 140 -13.84 -11.90 5.80
CA TYR A 140 -14.35 -11.67 7.17
C TYR A 140 -14.82 -12.97 7.85
N LEU A 141 -15.27 -13.95 7.06
CA LEU A 141 -15.70 -15.26 7.56
C LEU A 141 -14.51 -16.13 8.02
N ASP A 142 -13.32 -15.89 7.46
CA ASP A 142 -12.08 -16.59 7.81
C ASP A 142 -11.31 -15.90 8.93
N ALA A 143 -11.88 -14.87 9.58
CA ALA A 143 -11.22 -13.98 10.53
C ALA A 143 -10.30 -14.70 11.54
N ILE A 144 -9.01 -14.74 11.21
CA ILE A 144 -8.03 -15.47 12.00
C ILE A 144 -7.58 -14.59 13.17
N LYS A 145 -7.88 -15.05 14.40
CA LYS A 145 -7.38 -14.42 15.64
C LYS A 145 -5.98 -14.89 16.03
N SER A 146 -5.52 -16.01 15.48
CA SER A 146 -4.13 -16.46 15.65
C SER A 146 -3.60 -17.29 14.48
N LYS A 147 -2.39 -16.99 14.02
CA LYS A 147 -1.74 -17.75 12.95
C LYS A 147 -0.23 -17.77 13.10
N LYS A 148 0.37 -18.85 12.61
CA LYS A 148 1.82 -19.00 12.48
C LYS A 148 2.25 -18.77 11.03
N TYR A 149 3.37 -18.09 10.87
CA TYR A 149 3.97 -17.80 9.57
C TYR A 149 5.46 -18.15 9.63
N THR A 150 5.93 -18.95 8.67
CA THR A 150 7.36 -19.13 8.47
C THR A 150 7.91 -17.86 7.83
N ALA A 151 8.86 -17.21 8.51
CA ALA A 151 9.46 -15.98 8.03
C ALA A 151 10.34 -16.27 6.80
N PRO A 152 10.10 -15.61 5.66
CA PRO A 152 10.82 -15.91 4.43
C PRO A 152 12.24 -15.35 4.44
N ASN A 153 13.15 -15.95 3.69
CA ASN A 153 14.55 -15.49 3.67
C ASN A 153 14.67 -14.05 3.14
N GLY A 154 15.41 -13.22 3.88
CA GLY A 154 15.71 -11.84 3.47
C GLY A 154 14.61 -10.82 3.73
N TRP A 155 13.55 -11.16 4.47
CA TRP A 155 12.55 -10.20 4.91
C TRP A 155 13.12 -9.13 5.86
N ASP A 156 12.49 -7.96 5.90
CA ASP A 156 12.79 -6.87 6.84
C ASP A 156 11.56 -6.30 7.56
N GLY A 157 10.35 -6.59 7.08
CA GLY A 157 9.10 -6.19 7.71
C GLY A 157 8.01 -7.27 7.64
N PHE A 158 7.22 -7.37 8.69
CA PHE A 158 6.00 -8.17 8.79
C PHE A 158 4.82 -7.22 9.02
N VAL A 159 3.79 -7.31 8.19
CA VAL A 159 2.66 -6.39 8.22
C VAL A 159 1.35 -7.14 8.35
N VAL A 160 0.49 -6.63 9.22
CA VAL A 160 -0.87 -7.15 9.45
C VAL A 160 -1.87 -6.02 9.24
N VAL A 161 -2.85 -6.27 8.38
CA VAL A 161 -3.99 -5.39 8.09
C VAL A 161 -5.23 -6.00 8.72
N HIS A 162 -5.97 -5.22 9.50
CA HIS A 162 -7.21 -5.64 10.15
C HIS A 162 -8.41 -5.07 9.42
N PHE A 163 -9.54 -5.77 9.46
CA PHE A 163 -10.82 -5.30 8.88
C PHE A 163 -11.36 -3.99 9.50
N CYS A 164 -10.78 -3.57 10.63
CA CYS A 164 -11.10 -2.32 11.33
C CYS A 164 -10.14 -1.17 11.00
N GLY A 165 -9.46 -1.20 9.85
CA GLY A 165 -8.57 -0.14 9.37
C GLY A 165 -7.21 -0.03 10.05
N HIS A 166 -6.91 -0.90 11.01
CA HIS A 166 -5.62 -0.89 11.69
C HIS A 166 -4.55 -1.65 10.90
N ILE A 167 -3.44 -0.96 10.59
CA ILE A 167 -2.25 -1.59 10.00
C ILE A 167 -1.13 -1.61 11.03
N SER A 168 -0.64 -2.80 11.34
CA SER A 168 0.48 -3.02 12.27
C SER A 168 1.71 -3.45 11.48
N TYR A 169 2.77 -2.65 11.54
CA TYR A 169 4.06 -2.94 10.96
C TYR A 169 5.05 -3.35 12.06
N TYR A 170 5.73 -4.47 11.83
CA TYR A 170 6.78 -5.00 12.68
C TYR A 170 8.07 -5.11 11.87
N SER A 171 9.08 -4.32 12.23
CA SER A 171 10.42 -4.50 11.69
C SER A 171 10.98 -5.85 12.13
N LYS A 172 11.88 -6.43 11.33
CA LYS A 172 12.59 -7.65 11.69
C LYS A 172 13.30 -7.54 13.04
N THR A 173 13.93 -6.39 13.30
CA THR A 173 14.57 -6.11 14.58
C THR A 173 13.58 -6.23 15.74
N ASP A 174 12.40 -5.65 15.63
CA ASP A 174 11.41 -5.71 16.71
C ASP A 174 10.86 -7.11 16.91
N VAL A 175 10.55 -7.82 15.82
CA VAL A 175 10.12 -9.23 15.87
C VAL A 175 11.14 -10.10 16.58
N MET A 176 12.43 -9.87 16.34
CA MET A 176 13.52 -10.68 16.91
C MET A 176 13.88 -10.31 18.34
N THR A 177 13.54 -9.11 18.81
CA THR A 177 14.02 -8.59 20.12
C THR A 177 12.89 -8.36 21.11
N THR A 178 11.90 -7.55 20.76
CA THR A 178 10.89 -7.04 21.69
C THR A 178 9.51 -7.68 21.47
N GLY A 179 9.25 -8.23 20.27
CA GLY A 179 7.91 -8.63 19.84
C GLY A 179 6.94 -7.45 19.69
N GLN A 180 7.43 -6.21 19.77
CA GLN A 180 6.61 -5.01 19.73
C GLN A 180 6.44 -4.49 18.30
N CYS A 181 5.38 -3.72 18.09
CA CYS A 181 5.07 -3.12 16.78
C CYS A 181 5.85 -1.81 16.62
N THR A 182 6.59 -1.66 15.52
CA THR A 182 7.40 -0.46 15.23
C THR A 182 6.52 0.72 14.87
N LYS A 183 5.48 0.47 14.06
CA LYS A 183 4.64 1.51 13.48
C LYS A 183 3.21 1.01 13.40
N ILE A 184 2.32 1.85 13.91
CA ILE A 184 0.87 1.67 13.79
C ILE A 184 0.39 2.77 12.86
N ILE A 185 -0.36 2.37 11.85
CA ILE A 185 -1.11 3.31 11.01
C ILE A 185 -2.57 3.18 11.42
N GLN A 186 -3.15 4.31 11.84
CA GLN A 186 -4.54 4.45 12.24
C GLN A 186 -5.15 5.56 11.39
N PHE A 187 -6.39 5.35 10.94
CA PHE A 187 -7.14 6.26 10.08
C PHE A 187 -8.45 6.66 10.74
#